data_AF-A0A183D2Z7-F1
#
_entry.id   AF-A0A183D2Z7-F1
#
_cell.length_a   1.000
_cell.length_b   1.000
_cell.length_c   1.000
_cell.angle_alpha   90.00
_cell.angle_beta   90.00
_cell.angle_gamma   90.00
#
_symmetry.space_group_name_H-M   'P 1'
#
loop_
_entity.id
_entity.type
_entity.pdbx_description
1 polymer ?
#
loop_
_entity_poly.entity_id
_entity_poly.type
_entity_poly.pdbx_seq_one_letter_code
_entity_poly.pdbx_strand_id
1 'polypeptide(L)'
;LLSDCGMELVYKKRFPDAFDYYLGERNGQGLLQRMQALETYPPVDGAKLMGSPDSYEIPEKKRAKILVGRPDEGCGAVGTLSKGEWEVAAMYLVFAFRRKKMGNG
;
A
#
# COMPACT_ATOMS: atom_id res chain seq x y z
N LEU A 1 -17.62 3.40 25.89
CA LEU A 1 -16.78 3.64 24.69
C LEU A 1 -15.34 3.99 25.10
N LEU A 2 -14.35 3.90 24.20
CA LEU A 2 -12.93 4.20 24.51
C LEU A 2 -12.72 5.62 25.06
N SER A 3 -13.58 6.57 24.71
CA SER A 3 -13.67 7.91 25.30
C SER A 3 -13.78 7.89 26.82
N ASP A 4 -14.54 6.93 27.36
CA ASP A 4 -14.88 6.81 28.77
C ASP A 4 -13.73 6.14 29.54
N CYS A 5 -12.89 5.38 28.83
CA CYS A 5 -11.62 4.86 29.32
C CYS A 5 -10.48 5.90 29.25
N GLY A 6 -10.80 7.17 29.00
CA GLY A 6 -9.80 8.24 28.92
C GLY A 6 -8.92 8.16 27.67
N MET A 7 -9.38 7.53 26.58
CA MET A 7 -8.67 7.53 25.29
C MET A 7 -9.26 8.58 24.34
N GLU A 8 -8.42 9.15 23.47
CA GLU A 8 -8.82 10.01 22.37
C GLU A 8 -8.37 9.42 21.03
N LEU A 9 -9.22 9.51 19.99
CA LEU A 9 -8.87 9.07 18.65
C LEU A 9 -7.90 10.08 18.04
N VAL A 10 -6.71 9.62 17.67
CA VAL A 10 -5.66 10.45 17.06
C VAL A 10 -5.68 10.34 15.54
N TYR A 11 -6.02 9.16 15.04
CA TYR A 11 -5.88 8.84 13.62
C TYR A 11 -6.88 7.76 13.25
N LYS A 12 -7.52 7.93 12.08
CA LYS A 12 -8.36 6.91 11.43
C LYS A 12 -8.25 7.12 9.91
N LYS A 13 -7.78 6.12 9.18
CA LYS A 13 -7.70 6.14 7.71
C LYS A 13 -8.09 4.78 7.15
N ARG A 14 -8.68 4.74 5.95
CA ARG A 14 -8.84 3.48 5.23
C ARG A 14 -7.45 2.96 4.83
N PHE A 15 -7.33 1.65 4.62
CA PHE A 15 -6.05 1.07 4.25
C PHE A 15 -5.40 1.70 3.01
N PRO A 16 -6.12 2.00 1.90
CA PRO A 16 -5.51 2.66 0.75
C PRO A 16 -4.91 4.03 1.09
N ASP A 17 -5.64 4.85 1.85
CA ASP A 17 -5.17 6.17 2.27
C ASP A 17 -3.96 6.09 3.21
N ALA A 18 -3.93 5.06 4.07
CA ALA A 18 -2.81 4.80 4.96
C ALA A 18 -1.58 4.31 4.18
N PHE A 19 -1.78 3.41 3.22
CA PHE A 19 -0.72 2.89 2.36
C PHE A 19 -0.01 4.01 1.61
N ASP A 20 -0.76 4.88 0.91
CA ASP A 20 -0.19 6.01 0.17
C ASP A 20 0.57 6.98 1.08
N TYR A 21 0.02 7.27 2.26
CA TYR A 21 0.66 8.13 3.25
C TYR A 21 2.00 7.55 3.74
N TYR A 22 2.04 6.27 4.10
CA TYR A 22 3.25 5.65 4.62
C TYR A 22 4.26 5.28 3.53
N LEU A 23 3.83 5.12 2.29
CA LEU A 23 4.74 4.86 1.16
C LEU A 23 5.77 5.98 0.99
N GLY A 24 5.34 7.24 1.17
CA GLY A 24 6.18 8.43 1.08
C GLY A 24 6.96 8.80 2.35
N GLU A 25 6.67 8.17 3.48
CA GLU A 25 7.24 8.52 4.79
C GLU A 25 8.36 7.54 5.18
N ARG A 26 9.45 8.03 5.80
CA ARG A 26 10.48 7.23 6.51
C ARG A 26 10.94 5.94 5.79
N ASN A 27 11.17 6.00 4.48
CA ASN A 27 11.59 4.86 3.64
C ASN A 27 10.53 3.76 3.45
N GLY A 28 9.23 4.08 3.48
CA GLY A 28 8.14 3.11 3.31
C GLY A 28 8.29 2.24 2.06
N GLN A 29 8.68 2.83 0.92
CA GLN A 29 8.98 2.08 -0.30
C GLN A 29 10.11 1.04 -0.11
N GLY A 30 11.21 1.43 0.54
CA GLY A 30 12.34 0.54 0.78
C GLY A 30 12.00 -0.60 1.74
N LEU A 31 11.15 -0.34 2.74
CA LEU A 31 10.65 -1.37 3.63
C LEU A 31 9.75 -2.39 2.90
N LEU A 32 8.80 -1.91 2.08
CA LEU A 32 7.91 -2.78 1.30
C LEU A 32 8.70 -3.70 0.36
N GLN A 33 9.77 -3.19 -0.26
CA GLN A 33 10.66 -4.00 -1.08
C GLN A 33 11.36 -5.11 -0.27
N ARG A 34 11.91 -4.78 0.91
CA ARG A 34 12.58 -5.77 1.78
C ARG A 34 11.63 -6.83 2.32
N MET A 35 10.38 -6.45 2.59
CA MET A 35 9.35 -7.37 3.06
C MET A 35 8.79 -8.26 1.94
N GLN A 36 9.14 -7.98 0.67
CA GLN A 36 8.49 -8.61 -0.49
C GLN A 36 6.97 -8.48 -0.41
N ALA A 37 6.50 -7.31 0.03
CA ALA A 37 5.08 -7.07 0.32
C ALA A 37 4.22 -6.92 -0.95
N LEU A 38 4.84 -6.82 -2.12
CA LEU A 38 4.19 -6.66 -3.42
C LEU A 38 4.83 -7.63 -4.42
N GLU A 39 4.02 -8.11 -5.36
CA GLU A 39 4.50 -8.86 -6.52
C GLU A 39 5.11 -7.91 -7.56
N THR A 40 6.07 -8.41 -8.34
CA THR A 40 6.62 -7.65 -9.47
C THR A 40 5.81 -7.94 -10.74
N TYR A 41 5.29 -6.89 -11.38
CA TYR A 41 4.58 -6.97 -12.65
C TYR A 41 5.28 -6.16 -13.75
N PRO A 42 5.50 -6.71 -14.96
CA PRO A 42 5.27 -8.11 -15.33
C PRO A 42 6.19 -9.06 -14.54
N PRO A 43 5.81 -10.34 -14.41
CA PRO A 43 6.64 -11.32 -13.72
C PRO A 43 7.98 -11.47 -14.45
N VAL A 44 9.05 -11.53 -13.67
CA VAL A 44 10.42 -11.74 -14.17
C VAL A 44 10.83 -13.19 -13.94
N ASP A 45 11.72 -13.72 -14.78
CA ASP A 45 12.32 -15.05 -14.63
C ASP A 45 11.31 -16.20 -14.43
N GLY A 46 10.13 -16.08 -15.05
CA GLY A 46 9.06 -17.09 -14.94
C GLY A 46 8.35 -17.12 -13.58
N ALA A 47 8.49 -16.08 -12.76
CA ALA A 47 7.77 -15.95 -11.50
C ALA A 47 6.25 -16.09 -11.71
N LYS A 48 5.59 -16.86 -10.84
CA LYS A 48 4.15 -17.04 -10.87
C LYS A 48 3.47 -15.89 -10.12
N LEU A 49 2.58 -15.18 -10.81
CA LEU A 49 1.66 -14.22 -10.19
C LEU A 49 0.55 -14.96 -9.42
N MET A 50 0.09 -14.38 -8.33
CA MET A 50 -0.95 -14.95 -7.47
C MET A 50 -2.36 -14.82 -8.08
N GLY A 51 -2.61 -13.75 -8.83
CA GLY A 51 -3.89 -13.49 -9.50
C GLY A 51 -3.98 -14.08 -10.91
N SER A 52 -5.20 -14.08 -11.46
CA SER A 52 -5.42 -14.32 -12.90
C SER A 52 -4.91 -13.15 -13.74
N PRO A 53 -4.64 -13.33 -15.05
CA PRO A 53 -4.18 -12.25 -15.93
C PRO A 53 -5.05 -10.98 -15.87
N ASP A 54 -6.37 -11.14 -15.83
CA ASP A 54 -7.34 -10.03 -15.76
C ASP A 54 -7.23 -9.22 -14.45
N SER A 55 -6.58 -9.78 -13.42
CA SER A 55 -6.37 -9.10 -12.14
C SER A 55 -5.31 -8.00 -12.21
N TYR A 56 -4.61 -7.84 -13.34
CA TYR A 56 -3.45 -6.95 -13.49
C TYR A 56 -3.64 -5.83 -14.54
N GLU A 57 -4.86 -5.55 -14.98
CA GLU A 57 -5.14 -4.45 -15.93
C GLU A 57 -4.64 -3.07 -15.43
N ILE A 58 -4.75 -2.82 -14.12
CA ILE A 58 -4.34 -1.54 -13.50
C ILE A 58 -2.82 -1.37 -13.53
N PRO A 59 -2.00 -2.31 -13.00
CA PRO A 59 -0.55 -2.21 -13.09
C PRO A 59 -0.05 -2.21 -14.54
N GLU A 60 -0.73 -2.90 -15.46
CA GLU A 60 -0.41 -2.82 -16.90
C GLU A 60 -0.59 -1.41 -17.46
N LYS A 61 -1.74 -0.77 -17.22
CA LYS A 61 -1.98 0.62 -17.63
C LYS A 61 -0.97 1.58 -17.01
N LYS A 62 -0.58 1.35 -15.75
CA LYS A 62 0.45 2.16 -15.06
C LYS A 62 1.82 1.98 -15.73
N ARG A 63 2.22 0.74 -16.02
CA ARG A 63 3.45 0.42 -16.74
C ARG A 63 3.49 1.09 -18.12
N ALA A 64 2.41 0.97 -18.90
CA ALA A 64 2.34 1.57 -20.23
C ALA A 64 2.59 3.09 -20.19
N LYS A 65 2.02 3.79 -19.18
CA LYS A 65 2.26 5.23 -18.97
C LYS A 65 3.72 5.53 -18.61
N ILE A 66 4.36 4.70 -17.78
CA ILE A 66 5.78 4.87 -17.42
C ILE A 66 6.66 4.73 -18.66
N LEU A 67 6.43 3.70 -19.47
CA LEU A 67 7.23 3.43 -20.68
C LEU A 67 7.10 4.54 -21.72
N VAL A 68 5.91 5.14 -21.88
CA VAL A 68 5.72 6.30 -22.76
C VAL A 68 6.49 7.53 -22.26
N GLY A 69 6.54 7.74 -20.94
CA GLY A 69 7.21 8.90 -20.35
C GLY A 69 8.74 8.75 -20.22
N ARG A 70 9.26 7.52 -20.25
CA ARG A 70 10.67 7.20 -20.04
C ARG A 70 11.12 6.03 -20.94
N PRO A 71 11.19 6.22 -22.26
CA PRO A 71 11.50 5.15 -23.20
C PRO A 71 12.91 4.54 -22.99
N ASP A 72 13.85 5.30 -22.43
CA ASP A 72 15.25 4.87 -22.22
C ASP A 72 15.48 4.14 -20.88
N GLU A 73 14.54 4.19 -19.93
CA GLU A 73 14.62 3.44 -18.67
C GLU A 73 14.02 2.04 -18.88
N GLY A 74 14.86 1.09 -19.31
CA GLY A 74 14.48 -0.25 -19.78
C GLY A 74 13.74 -1.18 -18.80
N CYS A 75 13.35 -0.74 -17.59
CA CYS A 75 12.58 -1.57 -16.67
C CYS A 75 11.33 -0.85 -16.15
N GLY A 76 10.25 -0.92 -16.92
CA GLY A 76 8.91 -0.47 -16.52
C GLY A 76 8.20 -1.43 -15.54
N ALA A 77 8.94 -2.16 -14.71
CA ALA A 77 8.37 -3.07 -13.73
C ALA A 77 7.71 -2.28 -12.58
N VAL A 78 6.58 -2.77 -12.10
CA VAL A 78 5.82 -2.15 -11.01
C VAL A 78 5.53 -3.18 -9.92
N GLY A 79 5.70 -2.76 -8.66
CA GLY A 79 5.20 -3.51 -7.52
C GLY A 79 3.68 -3.41 -7.44
N THR A 80 2.97 -4.53 -7.30
CA THR A 80 1.51 -4.56 -7.26
C THR A 80 0.95 -5.71 -6.42
N LEU A 81 -0.36 -5.70 -6.24
CA LEU A 81 -1.16 -6.81 -5.74
C LEU A 81 -2.17 -7.15 -6.82
N SER A 82 -2.64 -8.40 -6.87
CA SER A 82 -3.79 -8.72 -7.71
C SER A 82 -5.01 -7.89 -7.30
N LYS A 83 -5.94 -7.65 -8.23
CA LYS A 83 -7.18 -6.92 -7.95
C LYS A 83 -7.92 -7.45 -6.71
N GLY A 84 -8.06 -8.78 -6.58
CA GLY A 84 -8.73 -9.40 -5.44
C GLY A 84 -8.02 -9.16 -4.11
N GLU A 85 -6.69 -9.27 -4.08
CA GLU A 85 -5.91 -8.98 -2.87
C GLU A 85 -6.02 -7.51 -2.46
N TRP A 86 -6.00 -6.60 -3.44
CA TRP A 86 -6.18 -5.17 -3.17
C TRP A 86 -7.57 -4.86 -2.61
N GLU A 87 -8.62 -5.47 -3.18
CA GLU A 87 -10.00 -5.32 -2.69
C GLU A 87 -10.14 -5.80 -1.24
N VAL A 88 -9.56 -6.95 -0.90
CA VAL A 88 -9.54 -7.48 0.48
C VAL A 88 -8.76 -6.55 1.41
N ALA A 89 -7.56 -6.11 1.03
CA ALA A 89 -6.77 -5.18 1.83
C ALA A 89 -7.52 -3.86 2.08
N ALA A 90 -8.22 -3.35 1.06
CA ALA A 90 -8.99 -2.11 1.12
C ALA A 90 -10.24 -2.16 2.00
N MET A 91 -10.67 -3.36 2.46
CA MET A 91 -11.73 -3.51 3.45
C MET A 91 -11.28 -3.07 4.86
N TYR A 92 -9.97 -3.07 5.13
CA TYR A 92 -9.43 -2.72 6.43
C TYR A 92 -9.23 -1.20 6.58
N LEU A 93 -9.14 -0.76 7.85
CA LEU A 93 -8.77 0.60 8.21
C LEU A 93 -7.74 0.58 9.34
N VAL A 94 -6.93 1.63 9.40
CA VAL A 94 -5.92 1.84 10.43
C VAL A 94 -6.41 2.94 11.35
N PHE A 95 -6.33 2.72 12.66
CA PHE A 95 -6.67 3.73 13.66
C PHE A 95 -5.69 3.70 14.82
N ALA A 96 -5.52 4.86 15.46
CA ALA A 96 -4.69 4.98 16.64
C ALA A 96 -5.42 5.84 17.69
N PHE A 97 -5.41 5.34 18.93
CA PHE A 97 -5.87 6.08 20.09
C PHE A 97 -4.70 6.43 20.99
N ARG A 98 -4.81 7.54 21.70
CA ARG A 98 -3.84 7.97 22.72
C ARG A 98 -4.56 8.15 24.05
N ARG A 99 -3.88 7.80 25.14
CA ARG A 99 -4.37 8.08 26.49
C ARG A 99 -4.35 9.59 26.74
N LYS A 100 -5.48 10.14 27.18
CA LYS A 100 -5.57 11.55 27.60
C LYS A 100 -4.59 11.77 28.76
N LYS A 101 -3.78 12.83 28.67
CA LYS A 101 -2.98 13.28 29.81
C LYS A 101 -3.96 13.79 30.87
N MET A 102 -3.92 13.22 32.08
CA MET A 102 -4.53 13.86 33.24
C MET A 102 -3.73 15.15 33.45
N GLY A 103 -4.37 16.31 33.32
CA GLY A 103 -3.71 17.57 33.64
C GLY A 103 -3.29 17.54 35.10
N ASN A 104 -2.01 17.85 35.39
CA ASN A 104 -1.62 18.22 36.74
C ASN A 104 -2.31 19.54 37.03
N GLY A 105 -3.41 19.48 37.79
CA GLY A 105 -3.96 20.64 38.49
C GLY A 105 -3.02 21.07 39.61
#